data_AF-A0AAN7A522-F1
#
_entry.id   AF-A0AAN7A522-F1
#
_cell.length_a   1.000
_cell.length_b   1.000
_cell.length_c   1.000
_cell.angle_alpha   90.00
_cell.angle_beta   90.00
_cell.angle_gamma   90.00
#
_symmetry.space_group_name_H-M   'P 1'
#
loop_
_entity.id
_entity.type
_entity.pdbx_description
1 polymer ?
#
loop_
_entity_poly.entity_id
_entity_poly.type
_entity_poly.pdbx_seq_one_letter_code
_entity_poly.pdbx_strand_id
1 'polypeptide(L)'
;MRTYDALMLLIFFEDQHLALFNPDNMKFTTGIALLSAVGTSTAQILVPPGPVKGPNTLVFKQIGGIPNNECLTFTNSGEIVQAACALTYADRQVTPGKILGTDVLILQRSFAAPFRGDLVGKQACIAFNETTFRAEDCARNDLLFVRFDVGNGRIQANGAPVCLSGYDSKAFVKLDIGLQRCSQFTITAVAPTRP
;
A
#
# COMPACT_ATOMS: atom_id res chain seq x y z
N MET A 1 -29.96 -34.18 7.49
CA MET A 1 -28.85 -34.11 6.52
C MET A 1 -29.16 -33.03 5.51
N ARG A 2 -28.26 -32.05 5.41
CA ARG A 2 -28.08 -30.99 4.38
C ARG A 2 -29.17 -29.91 4.25
N THR A 3 -28.99 -28.89 5.08
CA THR A 3 -29.09 -27.47 4.74
C THR A 3 -28.38 -27.16 3.41
N TYR A 4 -29.01 -26.35 2.56
CA TYR A 4 -28.37 -25.73 1.40
C TYR A 4 -28.29 -24.23 1.63
N ASP A 5 -27.05 -23.74 1.74
CA ASP A 5 -26.69 -22.33 1.82
C ASP A 5 -27.07 -21.60 0.53
N ALA A 6 -27.82 -20.52 0.69
CA ALA A 6 -28.05 -19.56 -0.38
C ALA A 6 -26.80 -18.65 -0.49
N LEU A 7 -25.95 -18.92 -1.48
CA LEU A 7 -24.87 -18.02 -1.86
C LEU A 7 -25.49 -16.77 -2.52
N MET A 8 -25.60 -15.71 -1.74
CA MET A 8 -26.06 -14.39 -2.18
C MET A 8 -24.99 -13.75 -3.05
N LEU A 9 -25.17 -13.80 -4.38
CA LEU A 9 -24.32 -13.11 -5.35
C LEU A 9 -24.80 -11.66 -5.46
N LEU A 10 -24.12 -10.74 -4.78
CA LEU A 10 -24.30 -9.30 -4.95
C LEU A 10 -23.64 -8.87 -6.27
N ILE A 11 -24.46 -8.63 -7.30
CA ILE A 11 -24.04 -7.90 -8.50
C ILE A 11 -24.38 -6.43 -8.27
N PHE A 12 -23.36 -5.60 -8.05
CA PHE A 12 -23.52 -4.15 -8.09
C PHE A 12 -23.67 -3.73 -9.55
N PHE A 13 -24.87 -3.30 -9.94
CA PHE A 13 -25.06 -2.48 -11.13
C PHE A 13 -24.97 -1.01 -10.69
N GLU A 14 -23.81 -0.41 -10.92
CA GLU A 14 -23.62 1.03 -10.81
C GLU A 14 -24.15 1.66 -12.11
N ASP A 15 -25.05 2.64 -11.94
CA ASP A 15 -25.73 3.43 -12.96
C ASP A 15 -26.60 2.67 -13.96
N GLN A 16 -27.94 2.72 -13.77
CA GLN A 16 -28.87 3.29 -14.76
C GLN A 16 -30.15 3.80 -14.08
N HIS A 17 -30.57 4.97 -14.55
CA HIS A 17 -31.61 5.83 -13.99
C HIS A 17 -32.95 5.15 -13.73
N LEU A 18 -33.58 5.59 -12.63
CA LEU A 18 -34.95 5.29 -12.19
C LEU A 18 -35.99 5.41 -13.32
N ALA A 19 -36.85 4.39 -13.44
CA ALA A 19 -38.21 4.57 -13.91
C ALA A 19 -39.17 3.98 -12.86
N LEU A 20 -39.87 4.86 -12.13
CA LEU A 20 -40.99 4.53 -11.26
C LEU A 20 -42.13 3.94 -12.09
N PHE A 21 -42.59 2.73 -11.76
CA PHE A 21 -43.83 2.17 -12.30
C PHE A 21 -44.91 2.09 -11.21
N ASN A 22 -46.00 2.81 -11.45
CA ASN A 22 -47.22 2.87 -10.64
C ASN A 22 -48.07 1.60 -10.89
N PRO A 23 -48.63 0.93 -9.87
CA PRO A 23 -49.29 -0.37 -10.06
C PRO A 23 -50.80 -0.20 -10.26
N ASP A 24 -51.23 0.21 -11.45
CA ASP A 24 -52.64 0.09 -11.84
C ASP A 24 -52.75 -0.33 -13.31
N ASN A 25 -53.33 -1.51 -13.52
CA ASN A 25 -53.61 -2.22 -14.78
C ASN A 25 -52.61 -3.32 -15.18
N MET A 26 -52.80 -4.49 -14.57
CA MET A 26 -52.42 -5.79 -15.15
C MET A 26 -53.10 -5.98 -16.52
N LYS A 27 -52.31 -5.98 -17.59
CA LYS A 27 -52.64 -6.70 -18.83
C LYS A 27 -51.48 -7.63 -19.17
N PHE A 28 -51.65 -8.89 -18.77
CA PHE A 28 -50.74 -10.00 -19.07
C PHE A 28 -50.81 -10.26 -20.58
N THR A 29 -49.78 -9.85 -21.33
CA THR A 29 -49.63 -10.22 -22.74
C THR A 29 -48.43 -11.14 -22.84
N THR A 30 -48.72 -12.39 -23.18
CA THR A 30 -47.77 -13.50 -23.32
C THR A 30 -46.78 -13.19 -24.44
N GLY A 31 -45.50 -13.01 -24.10
CA GLY A 31 -44.42 -12.88 -25.08
C GLY A 31 -43.18 -13.60 -24.56
N ILE A 32 -43.01 -14.86 -24.95
CA ILE A 32 -41.77 -15.62 -24.66
C ILE A 32 -40.76 -15.21 -25.74
N ALA A 33 -39.90 -14.24 -25.42
CA ALA A 33 -38.71 -13.94 -26.20
C ALA A 33 -37.54 -14.76 -25.62
N LEU A 34 -37.19 -15.87 -26.30
CA LEU A 34 -35.94 -16.59 -26.05
C LEU A 34 -34.76 -15.74 -26.57
N LEU A 35 -34.17 -14.91 -25.70
CA LEU A 35 -32.85 -14.33 -25.94
C LEU A 35 -31.77 -15.35 -25.58
N SER A 36 -31.20 -16.00 -26.59
CA SER A 36 -29.95 -16.76 -26.47
C SER A 36 -28.78 -15.78 -26.33
N ALA A 37 -28.54 -15.32 -25.10
CA ALA A 37 -27.32 -14.59 -24.76
C ALA A 37 -26.15 -15.60 -24.68
N VAL A 38 -25.43 -15.79 -25.79
CA VAL A 38 -24.07 -16.33 -25.76
C VAL A 38 -23.16 -15.24 -25.16
N GLY A 39 -23.14 -15.16 -23.83
CA GLY A 39 -22.13 -14.44 -23.10
C GLY A 39 -20.81 -15.20 -23.23
N THR A 40 -19.93 -14.76 -24.13
CA THR A 40 -18.52 -15.13 -24.08
C THR A 40 -17.93 -14.52 -22.81
N SER A 41 -18.02 -15.25 -21.70
CA SER A 41 -17.29 -14.94 -20.48
C SER A 41 -15.82 -15.18 -20.75
N THR A 42 -15.12 -14.17 -21.26
CA THR A 42 -13.67 -14.13 -21.11
C THR A 42 -13.40 -13.97 -19.63
N ALA A 43 -13.01 -15.06 -18.96
CA ALA A 43 -12.42 -14.99 -17.64
C ALA A 43 -11.19 -14.08 -17.75
N GLN A 44 -11.35 -12.80 -17.41
CA GLN A 44 -10.23 -11.90 -17.27
C GLN A 44 -9.42 -12.46 -16.10
N ILE A 45 -8.18 -12.85 -16.39
CA ILE A 45 -7.18 -13.08 -15.35
C ILE A 45 -7.13 -11.77 -14.56
N LEU A 46 -7.73 -11.76 -13.37
CA LEU A 46 -7.57 -10.66 -12.42
C LEU A 46 -6.10 -10.67 -12.02
N VAL A 47 -5.26 -9.96 -12.78
CA VAL A 47 -3.97 -9.52 -12.26
C VAL A 47 -4.32 -8.66 -11.06
N PRO A 48 -3.83 -8.97 -9.85
CA PRO A 48 -4.09 -8.14 -8.69
C PRO A 48 -3.70 -6.71 -9.05
N PRO A 49 -4.57 -5.71 -8.86
CA PRO A 49 -4.22 -4.34 -9.17
C PRO A 49 -2.96 -3.97 -8.39
N GLY A 50 -1.94 -3.52 -9.12
CA GLY A 50 -0.69 -3.06 -8.53
C GLY A 50 -0.92 -1.85 -7.61
N PRO A 51 0.10 -1.43 -6.83
CA PRO A 51 -0.03 -0.34 -5.90
C PRO A 51 -0.44 0.96 -6.59
N VAL A 52 -1.51 1.58 -6.11
CA VAL A 52 -1.97 2.90 -6.54
C VAL A 52 -1.24 3.95 -5.69
N LYS A 53 -0.40 4.76 -6.35
CA LYS A 53 0.36 5.85 -5.69
C LYS A 53 -0.55 7.03 -5.38
N GLY A 54 -0.34 7.63 -4.22
CA GLY A 54 -0.89 8.93 -3.86
C GLY A 54 -0.23 10.08 -4.63
N PRO A 55 -0.78 11.30 -4.52
CA PRO A 55 -0.37 12.43 -5.35
C PRO A 55 0.99 13.03 -4.95
N ASN A 56 1.44 12.80 -3.71
CA ASN A 56 2.66 13.39 -3.17
C ASN A 56 3.64 12.31 -2.73
N THR A 57 4.93 12.58 -2.95
CA THR A 57 6.01 11.82 -2.35
C THR A 57 6.50 12.54 -1.10
N LEU A 58 6.90 11.77 -0.09
CA LEU A 58 7.26 12.27 1.23
C LEU A 58 8.73 12.00 1.52
N VAL A 59 9.36 12.92 2.24
CA VAL A 59 10.65 12.73 2.91
C VAL A 59 10.43 12.85 4.41
N PHE A 60 10.93 11.87 5.14
CA PHE A 60 10.82 11.79 6.59
C PHE A 60 12.12 12.21 7.25
N LYS A 61 12.09 13.33 7.98
CA LYS A 61 13.20 13.81 8.81
C LYS A 61 12.92 13.51 10.27
N GLN A 62 13.75 12.71 10.91
CA GLN A 62 13.60 12.40 12.32
C GLN A 62 13.91 13.60 13.21
N ILE A 63 13.04 13.85 14.17
CA ILE A 63 13.25 14.83 15.24
C ILE A 63 14.20 14.20 16.26
N GLY A 64 15.31 14.89 16.57
CA GLY A 64 16.35 14.38 17.46
C GLY A 64 17.09 13.15 16.91
N GLY A 65 17.15 13.00 15.58
CA GLY A 65 17.95 11.97 14.91
C GLY A 65 19.47 12.21 15.00
N ILE A 66 20.26 11.39 14.32
CA ILE A 66 21.71 11.55 14.25
C ILE A 66 22.03 12.89 13.55
N PRO A 67 22.83 13.80 14.16
CA PRO A 67 23.19 15.06 13.53
C PRO A 67 23.79 14.87 12.13
N ASN A 68 23.30 15.64 11.16
CA ASN A 68 23.62 15.56 9.72
C ASN A 68 23.13 14.29 9.01
N ASN A 69 22.47 13.37 9.72
CA ASN A 69 21.88 12.15 9.20
C ASN A 69 20.50 11.92 9.82
N GLU A 70 19.55 12.80 9.54
CA GLU A 70 18.22 12.75 10.16
C GLU A 70 17.16 12.11 9.26
N CYS A 71 17.40 12.00 7.94
CA CYS A 71 16.36 11.54 7.03
C CYS A 71 16.34 10.02 6.89
N LEU A 72 15.14 9.45 6.84
CA LEU A 72 14.96 8.04 6.51
C LEU A 72 15.41 7.78 5.08
N THR A 73 16.10 6.67 4.91
CA THR A 73 16.47 6.14 3.61
C THR A 73 16.43 4.62 3.58
N PHE A 74 16.46 4.07 2.38
CA PHE A 74 16.59 2.65 2.12
C PHE A 74 17.97 2.36 1.52
N THR A 75 18.66 1.34 2.00
CA THR A 75 19.92 0.86 1.42
C THR A 75 19.65 0.12 0.09
N ASN A 76 20.71 -0.23 -0.65
CA ASN A 76 20.59 -1.10 -1.82
C ASN A 76 20.07 -2.50 -1.49
N SER A 77 20.25 -2.97 -0.25
CA SER A 77 19.72 -4.23 0.26
C SER A 77 18.28 -4.09 0.78
N GLY A 78 17.78 -2.86 0.87
CA GLY A 78 16.39 -2.54 1.22
C GLY A 78 16.13 -2.32 2.70
N GLU A 79 17.16 -2.26 3.55
CA GLU A 79 16.97 -1.91 4.97
C GLU A 79 16.76 -0.40 5.14
N ILE A 80 16.06 -0.02 6.20
CA ILE A 80 15.90 1.39 6.57
C ILE A 80 17.09 1.86 7.39
N VAL A 81 17.73 2.94 6.96
CA VAL A 81 18.82 3.61 7.68
C VAL A 81 18.58 5.13 7.75
N GLN A 82 19.28 5.84 8.64
CA GLN A 82 19.38 7.30 8.50
C GLN A 82 20.50 7.72 7.58
N ALA A 83 20.30 8.83 6.91
CA ALA A 83 21.34 9.52 6.19
C ALA A 83 21.03 11.02 6.07
N ALA A 84 21.96 11.77 5.50
CA ALA A 84 21.76 13.17 5.19
C ALA A 84 20.45 13.40 4.41
N CYS A 85 19.74 14.45 4.80
CA CYS A 85 18.51 14.86 4.16
C CYS A 85 18.78 15.41 2.76
N ALA A 86 18.33 14.68 1.75
CA ALA A 86 18.39 15.10 0.35
C ALA A 86 16.98 14.97 -0.25
N LEU A 87 16.27 16.10 -0.35
CA LEU A 87 14.88 16.12 -0.81
C LEU A 87 14.73 15.68 -2.27
N THR A 88 15.80 15.76 -3.05
CA THR A 88 15.82 15.42 -4.47
C THR A 88 16.25 13.98 -4.73
N TYR A 89 16.57 13.17 -3.73
CA TYR A 89 17.04 11.79 -3.93
C TYR A 89 15.90 10.78 -3.77
N ALA A 90 15.76 9.88 -4.75
CA ALA A 90 14.68 8.89 -4.80
C ALA A 90 14.74 7.84 -3.66
N ASP A 91 15.93 7.58 -3.10
CA ASP A 91 16.11 6.65 -1.98
C ASP A 91 15.70 7.26 -0.62
N ARG A 92 15.50 8.57 -0.54
CA ARG A 92 14.96 9.31 0.63
C ARG A 92 13.44 9.51 0.56
N GLN A 93 12.86 9.12 -0.57
CA GLN A 93 11.51 9.46 -0.97
C GLN A 93 10.60 8.24 -0.95
N VAL A 94 9.41 8.42 -0.37
CA VAL A 94 8.39 7.38 -0.26
C VAL A 94 7.02 7.94 -0.54
N THR A 95 6.24 7.20 -1.30
CA THR A 95 4.92 7.63 -1.77
C THR A 95 3.86 6.82 -1.04
N PRO A 96 3.01 7.44 -0.21
CA PRO A 96 1.83 6.77 0.32
C PRO A 96 0.95 6.26 -0.82
N GLY A 97 0.36 5.08 -0.66
CA GLY A 97 -0.50 4.49 -1.67
C GLY A 97 -1.40 3.41 -1.09
N LYS A 98 -2.09 2.68 -1.98
CA LYS A 98 -2.97 1.58 -1.61
C LYS A 98 -2.76 0.34 -2.48
N ILE A 99 -2.88 -0.84 -1.86
CA ILE A 99 -2.98 -2.14 -2.52
C ILE A 99 -4.23 -2.82 -2.00
N LEU A 100 -5.22 -3.07 -2.87
CA LEU A 100 -6.49 -3.69 -2.48
C LEU A 100 -7.16 -3.01 -1.26
N GLY A 101 -7.07 -1.67 -1.19
CA GLY A 101 -7.61 -0.86 -0.08
C GLY A 101 -6.67 -0.69 1.12
N THR A 102 -5.67 -1.56 1.27
CA THR A 102 -4.65 -1.50 2.35
C THR A 102 -3.65 -0.39 2.09
N ASP A 103 -3.41 0.45 3.10
CA ASP A 103 -2.39 1.51 3.03
C ASP A 103 -0.99 0.91 2.95
N VAL A 104 -0.19 1.43 2.02
CA VAL A 104 1.21 1.03 1.83
C VAL A 104 2.11 2.26 1.65
N LEU A 105 3.38 2.10 1.97
CA LEU A 105 4.43 3.06 1.62
C LEU A 105 5.26 2.50 0.47
N ILE A 106 5.20 3.17 -0.66
CA ILE A 106 5.83 2.75 -1.91
C ILE A 106 7.18 3.47 -2.03
N LEU A 107 8.24 2.70 -2.25
CA LEU A 107 9.58 3.28 -2.40
C LEU A 107 9.72 3.96 -3.75
N GLN A 108 10.32 5.15 -3.75
CA GLN A 108 10.59 5.87 -4.98
C GLN A 108 11.89 5.40 -5.66
N ARG A 109 12.74 4.63 -4.99
CA ARG A 109 13.97 4.07 -5.56
C ARG A 109 13.75 2.81 -6.39
N SER A 110 14.66 2.58 -7.33
CA SER A 110 14.82 1.30 -8.02
C SER A 110 15.86 0.41 -7.30
N PHE A 111 15.86 -0.87 -7.66
CA PHE A 111 16.81 -1.87 -7.17
C PHE A 111 17.55 -2.50 -8.34
N ALA A 112 18.80 -2.87 -8.10
CA ALA A 112 19.69 -3.50 -9.06
C ALA A 112 20.36 -4.74 -8.45
N ALA A 113 20.74 -5.68 -9.30
CA ALA A 113 21.61 -6.79 -8.90
C ALA A 113 23.01 -6.27 -8.51
N PRO A 114 23.73 -6.95 -7.59
CA PRO A 114 23.37 -8.20 -6.92
C PRO A 114 22.59 -8.04 -5.61
N PHE A 115 22.45 -6.82 -5.07
CA PHE A 115 21.94 -6.61 -3.70
C PHE A 115 20.47 -7.00 -3.51
N ARG A 116 19.60 -6.68 -4.48
CA ARG A 116 18.17 -7.04 -4.51
C ARG A 116 17.73 -7.44 -5.90
N GLY A 117 18.34 -8.51 -6.42
CA GLY A 117 17.97 -9.10 -7.70
C GLY A 117 16.47 -9.44 -7.79
N ASP A 118 15.87 -9.82 -6.65
CA ASP A 118 14.46 -10.14 -6.49
C ASP A 118 13.50 -8.95 -6.69
N LEU A 119 14.01 -7.71 -6.58
CA LEU A 119 13.25 -6.47 -6.77
C LEU A 119 13.55 -5.75 -8.09
N VAL A 120 14.45 -6.28 -8.93
CA VAL A 120 14.79 -5.65 -10.21
C VAL A 120 13.54 -5.60 -11.10
N GLY A 121 13.20 -4.41 -11.58
CA GLY A 121 12.02 -4.18 -12.42
C GLY A 121 10.67 -4.24 -11.67
N LYS A 122 10.70 -4.36 -10.33
CA LYS A 122 9.49 -4.43 -9.51
C LYS A 122 9.25 -3.15 -8.73
N GLN A 123 8.00 -2.92 -8.35
CA GLN A 123 7.67 -1.86 -7.42
C GLN A 123 7.89 -2.34 -5.99
N ALA A 124 8.76 -1.65 -5.27
CA ALA A 124 9.05 -1.97 -3.88
C ALA A 124 8.17 -1.17 -2.91
N CYS A 125 7.74 -1.84 -1.84
CA CYS A 125 6.97 -1.31 -0.73
C CYS A 125 7.73 -1.54 0.59
N ILE A 126 7.44 -0.75 1.61
CA ILE A 126 7.93 -1.02 2.96
C ILE A 126 7.04 -2.09 3.59
N ALA A 127 7.66 -3.20 3.98
CA ALA A 127 7.03 -4.29 4.70
C ALA A 127 7.67 -4.49 6.08
N PHE A 128 6.89 -5.05 6.98
CA PHE A 128 7.28 -5.41 8.34
C PHE A 128 7.11 -6.92 8.53
N ASN A 129 8.12 -7.59 9.06
CA ASN A 129 8.08 -9.02 9.37
C ASN A 129 8.13 -9.28 10.89
N GLU A 130 7.49 -8.43 11.67
CA GLU A 130 7.47 -8.45 13.15
C GLU A 130 8.77 -8.05 13.85
N THR A 131 9.91 -8.13 13.15
CA THR A 131 11.23 -7.84 13.74
C THR A 131 12.00 -6.75 13.01
N THR A 132 11.74 -6.55 11.72
CA THR A 132 12.48 -5.61 10.88
C THR A 132 11.57 -4.97 9.83
N PHE A 133 11.92 -3.75 9.43
CA PHE A 133 11.37 -3.14 8.23
C PHE A 133 12.31 -3.34 7.04
N ARG A 134 11.73 -3.69 5.90
CA ARG A 134 12.50 -3.91 4.68
C ARG A 134 11.69 -3.54 3.44
N ALA A 135 12.40 -3.16 2.39
CA ALA A 135 11.86 -3.09 1.05
C ALA A 135 11.46 -4.49 0.56
N GLU A 136 10.24 -4.65 0.09
CA GLU A 136 9.74 -5.91 -0.46
C GLU A 136 8.90 -5.65 -1.70
N ASP A 137 8.68 -6.68 -2.50
CA ASP A 137 7.83 -6.60 -3.69
C ASP A 137 6.38 -6.31 -3.26
N CYS A 138 5.82 -5.19 -3.74
CA CYS A 138 4.45 -4.80 -3.43
C CYS A 138 3.41 -5.85 -3.85
N ALA A 139 3.73 -6.74 -4.80
CA ALA A 139 2.82 -7.79 -5.25
C ALA A 139 2.74 -9.01 -4.30
N ARG A 140 3.57 -9.06 -3.25
CA ARG A 140 3.52 -10.14 -2.26
C ARG A 140 2.28 -10.01 -1.37
N ASN A 141 1.66 -11.15 -1.08
CA ASN A 141 0.44 -11.28 -0.28
C ASN A 141 0.69 -11.79 1.14
N ASP A 142 1.93 -12.15 1.47
CA ASP A 142 2.36 -12.73 2.75
C ASP A 142 3.05 -11.71 3.66
N LEU A 143 2.94 -10.42 3.36
CA LEU A 143 3.66 -9.35 4.06
C LEU A 143 2.71 -8.41 4.79
N LEU A 144 3.17 -7.92 5.95
CA LEU A 144 2.51 -6.82 6.66
C LEU A 144 3.03 -5.51 6.09
N PHE A 145 2.24 -4.87 5.23
CA PHE A 145 2.62 -3.57 4.72
C PHE A 145 2.46 -2.48 5.78
N VAL A 146 3.28 -1.46 5.57
CA VAL A 146 3.49 -0.38 6.50
C VAL A 146 2.84 0.87 5.97
N ARG A 147 2.17 1.61 6.85
CA ARG A 147 1.67 2.96 6.59
C ARG A 147 2.31 3.96 7.55
N PHE A 148 2.36 5.22 7.12
CA PHE A 148 2.72 6.31 7.99
C PHE A 148 1.46 7.02 8.46
N ASP A 149 1.25 7.04 9.77
CA ASP A 149 0.28 7.91 10.41
C ASP A 149 0.86 9.33 10.44
N VAL A 150 0.52 10.08 9.39
CA VAL A 150 0.92 11.47 9.18
C VAL A 150 0.44 12.36 10.33
N GLY A 151 -0.72 12.06 10.93
CA GLY A 151 -1.30 12.86 12.02
C GLY A 151 -0.54 12.70 13.34
N ASN A 152 0.04 11.53 13.58
CA ASN A 152 0.79 11.25 14.81
C ASN A 152 2.31 11.17 14.62
N GLY A 153 2.81 11.33 13.40
CA GLY A 153 4.25 11.20 13.12
C GLY A 153 4.77 9.77 13.30
N ARG A 154 3.91 8.75 13.19
CA ARG A 154 4.22 7.36 13.58
C ARG A 154 4.10 6.38 12.42
N ILE A 155 4.86 5.30 12.49
CA ILE A 155 4.72 4.17 11.58
C ILE A 155 3.68 3.18 12.15
N GLN A 156 2.87 2.59 11.29
CA GLN A 156 1.93 1.54 11.64
C GLN A 156 2.08 0.36 10.68
N ALA A 157 1.98 -0.87 11.18
CA ALA A 157 1.91 -2.07 10.36
C ALA A 157 0.67 -2.87 10.80
N ASN A 158 -0.11 -3.36 9.84
CA ASN A 158 -1.35 -4.11 10.10
C ASN A 158 -2.33 -3.41 11.05
N GLY A 159 -2.46 -2.08 10.95
CA GLY A 159 -3.32 -1.28 11.83
C GLY A 159 -2.83 -1.11 13.27
N ALA A 160 -1.74 -1.79 13.67
CA ALA A 160 -1.09 -1.60 14.95
C ALA A 160 0.07 -0.59 14.84
N PRO A 161 0.29 0.26 15.86
CA PRO A 161 1.47 1.11 15.90
C PRO A 161 2.74 0.24 15.94
N VAL A 162 3.72 0.58 15.11
CA VAL A 162 5.07 0.02 15.19
C VAL A 162 6.05 1.18 15.36
N CYS A 163 6.91 1.04 16.36
CA CYS A 163 7.70 2.15 16.87
C CYS A 163 9.12 2.08 16.37
N LEU A 164 9.57 3.08 15.60
CA LEU A 164 11.00 3.28 15.40
C LEU A 164 11.56 3.94 16.66
N SER A 165 12.48 3.31 17.35
CA SER A 165 13.01 3.84 18.62
C SER A 165 14.35 4.52 18.54
N GLY A 166 14.93 4.55 17.35
CA GLY A 166 16.21 5.19 17.08
C GLY A 166 17.03 4.32 16.13
N TYR A 167 18.35 4.35 16.31
CA TYR A 167 19.27 3.64 15.43
C TYR A 167 20.40 2.96 16.18
N ASP A 168 21.04 2.00 15.51
CA ASP A 168 22.31 1.45 15.94
C ASP A 168 23.49 2.37 15.54
N SER A 169 24.71 1.94 15.87
CA SER A 169 25.93 2.67 15.53
C SER A 169 26.22 2.72 14.02
N LYS A 170 25.48 1.97 13.21
CA LYS A 170 25.56 1.92 11.75
C LYS A 170 24.36 2.63 11.09
N ALA A 171 23.60 3.40 11.87
CA ALA A 171 22.41 4.12 11.46
C ALA A 171 21.26 3.23 10.97
N PHE A 172 21.22 1.93 11.29
CA PHE A 172 20.07 1.06 11.04
C PHE A 172 18.97 1.30 12.07
N VAL A 173 17.73 1.32 11.60
CA VAL A 173 16.56 1.54 12.45
C VAL A 173 16.46 0.47 13.53
N LYS A 174 16.23 0.90 14.77
CA LYS A 174 15.82 0.05 15.90
C LYS A 174 14.32 0.12 16.08
N LEU A 175 13.74 -1.01 16.45
CA LEU A 175 12.32 -1.11 16.78
C LEU A 175 12.12 -1.17 18.29
N ASP A 176 11.01 -0.59 18.75
CA ASP A 176 10.52 -0.77 20.13
C ASP A 176 9.10 -1.35 20.11
N ILE A 177 9.03 -2.66 20.31
CA ILE A 177 7.76 -3.40 20.32
C ILE A 177 6.90 -2.99 21.54
N GLY A 178 7.50 -2.43 22.61
CA GLY A 178 6.79 -1.92 23.78
C GLY A 178 6.19 -0.52 23.60
N LEU A 179 6.42 0.12 22.45
CA LEU A 179 5.91 1.45 22.07
C LEU A 179 6.27 2.58 23.06
N GLN A 180 7.30 2.40 23.89
CA GLN A 180 7.65 3.33 24.95
C GLN A 180 8.45 4.53 24.44
N ARG A 181 9.19 4.38 23.34
CA ARG A 181 10.07 5.42 22.81
C ARG A 181 9.95 5.53 21.29
N CYS A 182 8.90 6.16 20.79
CA CYS A 182 8.73 6.34 19.33
C CYS A 182 9.37 7.63 18.83
N SER A 183 10.26 7.46 17.88
CA SER A 183 10.83 8.51 17.05
C SER A 183 9.69 9.25 16.36
N GLN A 184 9.78 10.58 16.39
CA GLN A 184 8.87 11.46 15.68
C GLN A 184 9.55 11.97 14.41
N PHE A 185 8.75 12.26 13.40
CA PHE A 185 9.25 12.73 12.11
C PHE A 185 8.57 14.02 11.69
N THR A 186 9.37 14.95 11.19
CA THR A 186 8.89 16.03 10.32
C THR A 186 8.75 15.49 8.91
N ILE A 187 7.62 15.76 8.27
CA ILE A 187 7.28 15.24 6.95
C ILE A 187 7.32 16.40 5.96
N THR A 188 8.07 16.22 4.86
CA THR A 188 8.09 17.18 3.76
C THR A 188 7.52 16.51 2.52
N ALA A 189 6.47 17.10 1.95
CA ALA A 189 5.99 16.70 0.63
C ALA A 189 6.91 17.27 -0.45
N VAL A 190 7.29 16.43 -1.40
CA VAL A 190 8.20 16.76 -2.50
C VAL A 190 7.67 16.22 -3.81
N ALA A 191 8.12 16.80 -4.92
CA ALA A 191 7.89 16.22 -6.24
C ALA A 191 8.61 14.85 -6.34
N PRO A 192 7.99 13.82 -6.94
CA PRO A 192 8.63 12.52 -7.09
C PRO A 192 9.93 12.63 -7.92
N THR A 193 11.05 12.19 -7.36
CA THR A 193 12.30 12.02 -8.10
C THR A 193 12.27 10.72 -8.88
N ARG A 194 12.83 10.68 -10.09
CA ARG A 194 12.94 9.43 -10.86
C ARG A 194 13.76 8.34 -10.10
N PRO A 195 13.28 7.08 -10.04
CA PRO A 195 13.97 5.94 -9.42
C PRO A 195 15.32 5.56 -10.03
#